data_AF-A0A3D1QB45-F1
#
_entry.id   AF-A0A3D1QB45-F1
#
_cell.length_a   1.000
_cell.length_b   1.000
_cell.length_c   1.000
_cell.angle_alpha   90.00
_cell.angle_beta   90.00
_cell.angle_gamma   90.00
#
_symmetry.space_group_name_H-M   'P 1'
#
loop_
_entity.id
_entity.type
_entity.pdbx_description
1 polymer ?
#
loop_
_entity_poly.entity_id
_entity_poly.type
_entity_poly.pdbx_seq_one_letter_code
_entity_poly.pdbx_strand_id
1 'polypeptide(L)'
;ATHSPMFQQVEGLLIDRHITFADLKGTLMLFAQEMFGYNVRVRFRPSFFPFTEPSAEMDISCVMCGGSGCRVCSHTGWLEILGSGMVHPNVLRYGGYDPDHVTGFAFGMGVERIAMLKYG
;
A
#
# COMPACT_ATOMS: atom_id res chain seq x y z
N ALA A 1 -23.55 4.47 -5.72
CA ALA A 1 -23.04 3.53 -4.71
C ALA A 1 -21.57 3.27 -5.02
N THR A 2 -20.70 3.21 -4.01
CA THR A 2 -19.23 3.02 -4.17
C THR A 2 -18.74 1.68 -3.60
N HIS A 3 -19.66 0.83 -3.14
CA HIS A 3 -19.35 -0.42 -2.47
C HIS A 3 -20.04 -1.58 -3.18
N SER A 4 -19.31 -2.68 -3.32
CA SER A 4 -19.83 -3.95 -3.82
C SER A 4 -19.71 -5.00 -2.71
N PRO A 5 -20.70 -5.91 -2.53
CA PRO A 5 -20.57 -7.02 -1.60
C PRO A 5 -19.49 -8.03 -2.02
N MET A 6 -19.00 -7.95 -3.26
CA MET A 6 -17.89 -8.72 -3.79
C MET A 6 -16.93 -7.81 -4.55
N PHE A 7 -15.66 -7.82 -4.18
CA PHE A 7 -14.60 -7.05 -4.84
C PHE A 7 -13.32 -7.88 -4.85
N GLN A 8 -12.32 -7.44 -5.62
CA GLN A 8 -11.06 -8.15 -5.76
C GLN A 8 -9.92 -7.43 -5.05
N GLN A 9 -9.08 -8.22 -4.37
CA GLN A 9 -7.90 -7.73 -3.67
C GLN A 9 -6.68 -8.51 -4.13
N VAL A 10 -5.56 -7.80 -4.24
CA VAL A 10 -4.23 -8.38 -4.39
C VAL A 10 -3.44 -8.06 -3.13
N GLU A 11 -2.86 -9.10 -2.54
CA GLU A 11 -1.95 -8.98 -1.42
C GLU A 11 -0.55 -9.46 -1.80
N GLY A 12 0.46 -8.83 -1.22
CA GLY A 12 1.84 -9.25 -1.32
C GLY A 12 2.42 -9.53 0.06
N LEU A 13 3.30 -10.52 0.13
CA LEU A 13 4.04 -10.90 1.33
C LEU A 13 5.48 -11.20 0.94
N LEU A 14 6.42 -10.58 1.64
CA LEU A 14 7.84 -10.86 1.53
C LEU A 14 8.40 -11.11 2.94
N ILE A 15 9.01 -12.28 3.14
CA ILE A 15 9.67 -12.67 4.39
C ILE A 15 11.08 -13.13 4.04
N ASP A 16 12.08 -12.48 4.64
CA ASP A 16 13.49 -12.87 4.52
C ASP A 16 14.29 -12.27 5.68
N ARG A 17 15.60 -12.51 5.71
CA ARG A 17 16.52 -11.87 6.65
C ARG A 17 16.74 -10.42 6.24
N HIS A 18 16.79 -9.52 7.23
CA HIS A 18 17.12 -8.11 7.06
C HIS A 18 16.15 -7.29 6.19
N ILE A 19 14.89 -7.71 6.08
CA ILE A 19 13.85 -6.92 5.41
C ILE A 19 13.47 -5.72 6.27
N THR A 20 13.46 -4.53 5.66
CA THR A 20 13.23 -3.26 6.33
C THR A 20 11.98 -2.55 5.82
N PHE A 21 11.55 -1.53 6.55
CA PHE A 21 10.47 -0.65 6.10
C PHE A 21 10.88 0.19 4.87
N ALA A 22 12.18 0.37 4.62
CA ALA A 22 12.66 1.03 3.41
C ALA A 22 12.44 0.16 2.17
N ASP A 23 12.60 -1.17 2.29
CA ASP A 23 12.34 -2.11 1.20
C ASP A 23 10.85 -2.11 0.81
N LEU A 24 9.96 -2.07 1.81
CA LEU A 24 8.54 -1.89 1.60
C LEU A 24 8.23 -0.59 0.83
N LYS A 25 8.79 0.54 1.29
CA LYS A 25 8.59 1.83 0.63
C LYS A 25 9.08 1.83 -0.81
N GLY A 26 10.27 1.28 -1.06
CA GLY A 26 10.85 1.17 -2.39
C GLY A 26 10.00 0.31 -3.32
N THR A 27 9.58 -0.86 -2.84
CA THR A 27 8.71 -1.79 -3.59
C THR A 27 7.41 -1.12 -4.01
N LEU A 28 6.73 -0.47 -3.06
CA LEU A 28 5.44 0.17 -3.31
C LEU A 28 5.56 1.44 -4.16
N MET A 29 6.65 2.21 -4.00
CA MET A 29 6.94 3.36 -4.84
C MET A 29 7.14 2.93 -6.30
N LEU A 30 7.92 1.87 -6.53
CA LEU A 30 8.12 1.31 -7.85
C LEU A 30 6.80 0.84 -8.46
N PHE A 31 6.00 0.09 -7.70
CA PHE A 31 4.66 -0.31 -8.12
C PHE A 31 3.79 0.88 -8.56
N ALA A 32 3.74 1.95 -7.77
CA ALA A 32 2.94 3.13 -8.11
C ALA A 32 3.43 3.81 -9.40
N GLN A 33 4.75 3.90 -9.60
CA GLN A 33 5.34 4.48 -10.80
C GLN A 33 5.07 3.63 -12.04
N GLU A 34 5.16 2.31 -11.95
CA GLU A 34 4.84 1.41 -13.06
C GLU A 34 3.34 1.42 -13.40
N MET A 35 2.48 1.58 -12.39
CA MET A 35 1.03 1.59 -12.60
C MET A 35 0.48 2.92 -13.13
N PHE A 36 0.99 4.04 -12.62
CA PHE A 36 0.43 5.39 -12.83
C PHE A 36 1.40 6.39 -13.48
N GLY A 37 2.64 5.98 -13.77
CA GLY A 37 3.68 6.78 -14.42
C GLY A 37 4.71 7.37 -13.46
N TYR A 38 5.94 7.58 -13.95
CA TYR A 38 7.10 8.02 -13.16
C TYR A 38 6.96 9.37 -12.43
N ASN A 39 6.03 10.22 -12.85
CA ASN A 39 5.82 11.54 -12.24
C ASN A 39 4.93 11.49 -10.99
N VAL A 40 4.34 10.34 -10.67
CA VAL A 40 3.51 10.18 -9.47
C VAL A 40 4.37 10.28 -8.22
N ARG A 41 3.94 11.14 -7.29
CA ARG A 41 4.52 11.24 -5.96
C ARG A 41 3.79 10.30 -5.01
N VAL A 42 4.52 9.73 -4.07
CA VAL A 42 3.97 8.80 -3.06
C VAL A 42 4.07 9.42 -1.67
N ARG A 43 3.11 9.09 -0.80
CA ARG A 43 3.09 9.51 0.61
C ARG A 43 2.66 8.34 1.47
N PHE A 44 3.41 8.09 2.54
CA PHE A 44 3.06 7.09 3.54
C PHE A 44 2.53 7.79 4.80
N ARG A 45 1.33 7.41 5.24
CA ARG A 45 0.72 7.90 6.48
C ARG A 45 0.72 6.78 7.52
N PRO A 46 1.13 7.05 8.78
CA PRO A 46 0.96 6.08 9.85
C PRO A 46 -0.49 5.63 9.95
N SER A 47 -0.71 4.32 10.09
CA SER A 47 -2.03 3.72 10.32
C SER A 47 -1.88 2.52 11.26
N PHE A 48 -2.94 1.75 11.44
CA PHE A 48 -2.93 0.56 12.29
C PHE A 48 -3.64 -0.61 11.61
N PHE A 49 -2.94 -1.74 11.48
CA PHE A 49 -3.50 -3.03 11.10
C PHE A 49 -3.01 -4.11 12.07
N PRO A 50 -3.88 -5.00 12.59
CA PRO A 50 -3.49 -5.97 13.63
C PRO A 50 -2.39 -6.96 13.21
N PHE A 51 -2.18 -7.15 11.91
CA PHE A 51 -1.22 -8.09 11.34
C PHE A 51 0.12 -7.44 10.95
N THR A 52 0.27 -6.11 11.11
CA THR A 52 1.50 -5.39 10.79
C THR A 52 1.91 -4.34 11.83
N GLU A 53 3.21 -4.20 12.09
CA GLU A 53 3.78 -3.18 12.97
C GLU A 53 5.26 -2.89 12.61
N PRO A 54 5.62 -1.65 12.18
CA PRO A 54 4.75 -0.50 11.92
C PRO A 54 3.84 -0.68 10.70
N SER A 55 2.70 0.03 10.73
CA SER A 55 1.66 0.03 9.69
C SER A 55 1.56 1.40 9.00
N ALA A 56 1.25 1.40 7.71
CA ALA A 56 1.06 2.60 6.90
C ALA A 56 0.01 2.43 5.80
N GLU A 57 -0.76 3.49 5.59
CA GLU A 57 -1.51 3.71 4.35
C GLU A 57 -0.60 4.42 3.34
N MET A 58 -0.77 4.09 2.06
CA MET A 58 -0.06 4.76 0.99
C MET A 58 -1.02 5.53 0.07
N ASP A 59 -0.70 6.80 -0.10
CA ASP A 59 -1.35 7.68 -1.05
C ASP A 59 -0.43 7.96 -2.26
N ILE A 60 -1.05 8.23 -3.39
CA ILE A 60 -0.40 8.79 -4.58
C ILE A 60 -0.91 10.21 -4.86
N SER A 61 -0.09 11.04 -5.49
CA SER A 61 -0.55 12.31 -6.04
C SER A 61 -1.68 12.06 -7.03
N CYS A 62 -2.74 12.88 -6.97
CA CYS A 62 -3.93 12.68 -7.78
C CYS A 62 -3.60 12.68 -9.28
N VAL A 63 -3.78 11.53 -9.93
CA VAL A 63 -3.51 11.31 -11.36
C VAL A 63 -4.42 12.13 -12.28
N MET A 64 -5.58 12.57 -11.79
CA MET A 64 -6.55 13.33 -12.57
C MET A 64 -6.22 14.83 -12.65
N CYS A 65 -5.54 15.38 -11.64
CA CYS A 65 -5.26 16.82 -11.54
C CYS A 65 -3.80 17.17 -11.27
N GLY A 66 -2.90 16.19 -11.32
CA GLY A 66 -1.47 16.36 -11.00
C GLY A 66 -1.21 16.77 -9.54
N GLY A 67 -2.19 16.64 -8.66
CA GLY A 67 -2.10 17.05 -7.25
C GLY A 67 -2.51 18.49 -6.95
N SER A 68 -3.08 19.23 -7.91
CA SER A 68 -3.63 20.57 -7.66
C SER A 68 -4.90 20.58 -6.80
N GLY A 69 -5.55 19.42 -6.65
CA GLY A 69 -6.83 19.25 -5.96
C GLY A 69 -8.03 19.29 -6.91
N CYS A 70 -8.83 18.24 -6.91
CA CYS A 70 -10.08 18.15 -7.66
C CYS A 70 -11.13 17.33 -6.90
N ARG A 71 -12.33 17.22 -7.45
CA ARG A 71 -13.43 16.45 -6.85
C ARG A 71 -13.05 14.99 -6.56
N VAL A 72 -12.24 14.36 -7.43
CA VAL A 72 -11.86 12.94 -7.29
C VAL A 72 -11.02 12.69 -6.04
N CYS A 73 -10.10 13.61 -5.71
CA CYS A 73 -9.25 13.51 -4.52
C CYS A 73 -9.77 14.34 -3.34
N SER A 74 -11.05 14.74 -3.35
CA SER A 74 -11.64 15.61 -2.32
C SER A 74 -10.83 16.89 -2.07
N HIS A 75 -10.29 17.48 -3.15
CA HIS A 75 -9.43 18.67 -3.12
C HIS A 75 -8.13 18.56 -2.31
N THR A 76 -7.72 17.36 -1.90
CA THR A 76 -6.47 17.15 -1.13
C THR A 76 -5.22 17.07 -2.00
N GLY A 77 -5.38 16.73 -3.29
CA GLY A 77 -4.27 16.40 -4.19
C GLY A 77 -3.71 14.99 -4.00
N TRP A 78 -4.28 14.18 -3.09
CA TRP A 78 -3.82 12.83 -2.75
C TRP A 78 -4.94 11.79 -2.84
N LEU A 79 -4.59 10.58 -3.23
CA LEU A 79 -5.50 9.45 -3.32
C LEU A 79 -4.86 8.26 -2.62
N GLU A 80 -5.47 7.80 -1.53
CA GLU A 80 -5.11 6.52 -0.90
C GLU A 80 -5.32 5.38 -1.90
N ILE A 81 -4.38 4.43 -2.02
CA ILE A 81 -4.51 3.30 -2.95
C ILE A 81 -4.27 1.94 -2.33
N LEU A 82 -3.59 1.86 -1.18
CA LEU A 82 -3.28 0.59 -0.52
C LEU A 82 -2.96 0.78 0.98
N GLY A 83 -3.06 -0.32 1.72
CA GLY A 83 -2.54 -0.46 3.09
C GLY A 83 -1.31 -1.38 3.10
N SER A 84 -0.41 -1.17 4.06
CA SER A 84 0.86 -1.89 4.14
C SER A 84 1.49 -1.85 5.53
N GLY A 85 2.50 -2.68 5.76
CA GLY A 85 3.31 -2.60 6.98
C GLY A 85 4.31 -3.75 7.10
N MET A 86 5.14 -3.69 8.15
CA MET A 86 6.02 -4.81 8.51
C MET A 86 5.20 -5.90 9.18
N VAL A 87 5.37 -7.17 8.81
CA VAL A 87 4.59 -8.28 9.37
C VAL A 87 4.82 -8.37 10.87
N HIS A 88 3.73 -8.38 11.66
CA HIS A 88 3.82 -8.38 13.11
C HIS A 88 4.49 -9.68 13.61
N PRO A 89 5.37 -9.64 14.63
CA PRO A 89 6.09 -10.82 15.13
C PRO A 89 5.21 -12.02 15.49
N ASN A 90 4.03 -11.78 16.06
CA ASN A 90 3.06 -12.86 16.32
C ASN A 90 2.60 -13.57 15.04
N VAL A 91 2.38 -12.84 13.94
CA VAL A 91 2.00 -13.43 12.64
C VAL A 91 3.13 -14.31 12.11
N LEU A 92 4.37 -13.85 12.21
CA LEU A 92 5.55 -14.66 11.84
C LEU A 92 5.63 -15.96 12.67
N ARG A 93 5.46 -15.87 14.00
CA ARG A 93 5.43 -17.05 14.88
C ARG A 93 4.33 -18.04 14.51
N TYR A 94 3.11 -17.56 14.23
CA TYR A 94 2.02 -18.42 13.77
C TYR A 94 2.30 -19.06 12.41
N GLY A 95 3.09 -18.40 11.55
CA GLY A 95 3.58 -18.94 10.28
C GLY A 95 4.78 -19.88 10.39
N GLY A 96 5.29 -20.16 11.60
CA GLY A 96 6.45 -21.02 11.83
C GLY A 96 7.81 -20.35 11.67
N TYR A 97 7.85 -19.02 11.59
CA TYR A 97 9.08 -18.24 11.50
C TYR A 97 9.52 -17.70 12.87
N ASP A 98 10.83 -17.60 13.06
CA ASP A 98 11.43 -16.94 14.22
C ASP A 98 11.63 -15.43 13.95
N PRO A 99 10.90 -14.53 14.64
CA PRO A 99 11.00 -13.09 14.42
C PRO A 99 12.37 -12.48 14.79
N ASP A 100 13.20 -13.21 15.55
CA ASP A 100 14.55 -12.76 15.86
C ASP A 100 15.52 -12.98 14.69
N HIS A 101 15.15 -13.86 13.74
CA HIS A 101 15.98 -14.22 12.59
C HIS A 101 15.47 -13.70 11.25
N VAL A 102 14.16 -13.51 11.11
CA VAL A 102 13.53 -12.99 9.88
C VAL A 102 12.59 -11.86 10.18
N THR A 103 12.46 -10.96 9.21
CA THR A 103 11.45 -9.92 9.18
C THR A 103 10.68 -10.03 7.87
N GLY A 104 9.68 -9.19 7.67
CA GLY A 104 8.95 -9.17 6.43
C GLY A 104 8.02 -7.99 6.33
N PHE A 105 7.50 -7.75 5.14
CA PHE A 105 6.43 -6.79 4.93
C PHE A 105 5.26 -7.42 4.18
N ALA A 106 4.09 -6.83 4.36
CA ALA A 106 2.90 -7.16 3.59
C ALA A 106 2.22 -5.88 3.10
N PHE A 107 1.46 -6.00 2.02
CA PHE A 107 0.61 -4.94 1.49
C PHE A 107 -0.65 -5.52 0.87
N GLY A 108 -1.70 -4.70 0.77
CA GLY A 108 -2.97 -5.09 0.15
C GLY A 108 -3.60 -3.92 -0.60
N MET A 109 -4.14 -4.19 -1.79
CA MET A 109 -4.80 -3.20 -2.64
C MET A 109 -6.05 -3.76 -3.31
N GLY A 110 -7.07 -2.91 -3.48
CA GLY A 110 -8.29 -3.27 -4.23
C GLY A 110 -8.12 -3.05 -5.73
N VAL A 111 -8.38 -4.08 -6.54
CA VAL A 111 -8.18 -4.05 -7.99
C VAL A 111 -9.11 -3.02 -8.65
N GLU A 112 -10.37 -2.98 -8.24
CA GLU A 112 -11.36 -2.04 -8.78
C GLU A 112 -10.94 -0.60 -8.53
N ARG A 113 -10.38 -0.31 -7.35
CA ARG A 113 -9.90 1.03 -7.02
C ARG A 113 -8.74 1.44 -7.93
N ILE A 114 -7.78 0.55 -8.14
CA ILE A 114 -6.65 0.81 -9.04
C ILE A 114 -7.14 1.00 -10.48
N ALA A 115 -8.07 0.17 -10.95
CA ALA A 115 -8.62 0.25 -12.30
C ALA A 115 -9.40 1.57 -12.53
N MET A 116 -10.26 1.97 -11.59
CA MET A 116 -10.98 3.25 -11.65
C MET A 116 -10.02 4.45 -11.73
N LEU A 117 -8.92 4.41 -10.98
CA LEU A 117 -7.93 5.50 -11.03
C LEU A 117 -7.11 5.50 -12.33
N LYS A 118 -6.89 4.33 -12.93
CA LYS A 118 -6.09 4.19 -14.16
C LYS A 118 -6.88 4.47 -15.43
N TYR A 119 -8.15 4.09 -15.47
CA TYR A 119 -8.97 4.11 -16.68
C TYR A 119 -10.11 5.15 -16.68
N GLY A 120 -10.42 5.77 -15.53
CA GLY A 120 -11.51 6.72 -15.40
C GLY A 120 -12.88 6.06 -15.31
#